data_AF-A0A4S2R5J2-F1
#
_entry.id   AF-A0A4S2R5J2-F1
#
_cell.length_a   1.000
_cell.length_b   1.000
_cell.length_c   1.000
_cell.angle_alpha   90.00
_cell.angle_beta   90.00
_cell.angle_gamma   90.00
#
_symmetry.space_group_name_H-M   'P 1'
#
loop_
_entity.id
_entity.type
_entity.pdbx_description
1 polymer ?
#
loop_
_entity_poly.entity_id
_entity_poly.type
_entity_poly.pdbx_seq_one_letter_code
_entity_poly.pdbx_strand_id
1 'polypeptide(L)'
;MNPEPATKSSTPQRIGVGLCSVLVLVGAAAVAHDARTVPAPAPPGKPSHKASVPESEPGPPVVRAGDGRPQPSPSLTETAVLPGLVGQNLDAAREAARAAGFSTPTSHDASGEGRRQISVRHWKVCAQTPLPGTHPTHIAVDLATARISEPCPG
;
A
#
# COMPACT_ATOMS: atom_id res chain seq x y z
N MET A 1 9.89 10.05 50.65
CA MET A 1 8.57 9.41 50.40
C MET A 1 7.96 10.07 49.17
N ASN A 2 7.92 9.39 48.04
CA ASN A 2 7.15 9.80 46.85
C ASN A 2 5.91 8.89 46.76
N PRO A 3 4.70 9.42 46.48
CA PRO A 3 3.53 8.58 46.30
C PRO A 3 3.59 7.79 44.97
N GLU A 4 3.30 6.50 45.05
CA GLU A 4 3.16 5.61 43.88
C GLU A 4 1.97 6.03 43.00
N PRO A 5 2.08 5.96 41.66
CA PRO A 5 0.93 6.13 40.78
C PRO A 5 0.06 4.87 40.77
N ALA A 6 -1.24 5.07 41.04
CA ALA A 6 -2.27 4.05 41.05
C ALA A 6 -2.36 3.27 39.72
N THR A 7 -2.29 1.95 39.83
CA THR A 7 -2.52 0.98 38.76
C THR A 7 -4.00 0.98 38.35
N LYS A 8 -4.31 1.49 37.16
CA LYS A 8 -5.64 1.36 36.57
C LYS A 8 -5.77 -0.02 35.91
N SER A 9 -6.32 -0.97 36.67
CA SER A 9 -6.69 -2.30 36.20
C SER A 9 -7.74 -2.18 35.09
N SER A 10 -7.41 -2.59 33.87
CA SER A 10 -8.33 -2.65 32.74
C SER A 10 -8.92 -4.05 32.64
N THR A 11 -10.12 -4.22 33.21
CA THR A 11 -10.94 -5.44 33.12
C THR A 11 -11.32 -5.74 31.67
N PRO A 12 -11.25 -7.00 31.19
CA PRO A 12 -11.67 -7.37 29.84
C PRO A 12 -13.20 -7.44 29.74
N GLN A 13 -13.78 -6.63 28.84
CA GLN A 13 -15.20 -6.71 28.49
C GLN A 13 -15.43 -7.93 27.59
N ARG A 14 -15.92 -9.02 28.17
CA ARG A 14 -16.47 -10.17 27.45
C ARG A 14 -17.95 -9.90 27.13
N ILE A 15 -18.25 -9.66 25.86
CA ILE A 15 -19.58 -9.74 25.26
C ILE A 15 -19.38 -10.76 24.12
N GLY A 16 -20.03 -11.90 24.03
CA GLY A 16 -21.42 -12.20 24.34
C GLY A 16 -22.05 -12.71 23.04
N VAL A 17 -22.09 -14.05 22.92
CA VAL A 17 -22.61 -14.92 21.85
C VAL A 17 -23.74 -14.34 20.98
N GLY A 18 -23.63 -14.51 19.66
CA GLY A 18 -24.71 -14.31 18.69
C GLY A 18 -24.56 -15.23 17.47
N LEU A 19 -24.88 -16.51 17.66
CA LEU A 19 -24.94 -17.54 16.62
C LEU A 19 -26.29 -17.42 15.89
N CYS A 20 -26.31 -17.17 14.58
CA CYS A 20 -27.47 -17.40 13.72
C CYS A 20 -27.00 -18.04 12.41
N SER A 21 -26.86 -19.36 12.45
CA SER A 21 -26.72 -20.20 11.25
C SER A 21 -28.08 -20.32 10.58
N VAL A 22 -28.16 -20.03 9.28
CA VAL A 22 -29.25 -20.52 8.42
C VAL A 22 -28.63 -21.38 7.32
N LEU A 23 -28.74 -22.68 7.53
CA LEU A 23 -28.50 -23.74 6.56
C LEU A 23 -29.68 -23.79 5.57
N VAL A 24 -29.39 -23.75 4.27
CA VAL A 24 -30.34 -24.21 3.24
C VAL A 24 -29.68 -25.35 2.45
N LEU A 25 -30.03 -26.57 2.86
CA LEU A 25 -30.03 -27.82 2.10
C LEU A 25 -31.39 -27.89 1.36
N VAL A 26 -31.67 -28.52 0.21
CA VAL A 26 -31.07 -29.56 -0.65
C VAL A 26 -31.84 -29.53 -1.98
N GLY A 27 -31.24 -29.96 -3.08
CA GLY A 27 -31.98 -30.31 -4.30
C GLY A 27 -31.10 -30.86 -5.43
N ALA A 28 -30.93 -32.19 -5.45
CA ALA A 28 -30.11 -32.94 -6.41
C ALA A 28 -30.85 -33.21 -7.73
N ALA A 29 -30.13 -33.23 -8.86
CA ALA A 29 -30.45 -34.06 -10.01
C ALA A 29 -29.14 -34.47 -10.71
N ALA A 30 -28.90 -35.78 -10.74
CA ALA A 30 -27.76 -36.41 -11.39
C ALA A 30 -27.99 -36.53 -12.91
N VAL A 31 -26.95 -36.29 -13.70
CA VAL A 31 -26.78 -36.91 -15.02
C VAL A 31 -25.35 -37.42 -15.13
N ALA A 32 -25.21 -38.67 -15.56
CA ALA A 32 -23.97 -39.42 -15.69
C ALA A 32 -23.49 -39.49 -17.16
N HIS A 33 -22.23 -39.90 -17.30
CA HIS A 33 -21.50 -40.32 -18.52
C HIS A 33 -20.97 -39.17 -19.41
N ASP A 34 -19.76 -39.19 -19.99
CA ASP A 34 -18.87 -40.31 -20.30
C ASP A 34 -17.43 -39.83 -20.57
N ALA A 35 -16.50 -40.79 -20.62
CA ALA A 35 -15.24 -40.80 -21.36
C ALA A 35 -14.11 -39.79 -21.03
N ARG A 36 -13.07 -40.39 -20.43
CA ARG A 36 -11.63 -40.14 -20.63
C ARG A 36 -11.28 -39.33 -21.89
N THR A 37 -10.53 -38.25 -21.72
CA THR A 37 -9.47 -37.85 -22.66
C THR A 37 -8.48 -36.96 -21.92
N VAL A 38 -7.27 -37.48 -21.70
CA VAL A 38 -6.09 -36.67 -21.32
C VAL A 38 -5.54 -36.06 -22.60
N PRO A 39 -5.48 -34.73 -22.77
CA PRO A 39 -4.72 -34.12 -23.85
C PRO A 39 -3.26 -33.93 -23.42
N ALA A 40 -2.37 -34.33 -24.32
CA ALA A 40 -0.92 -34.16 -24.28
C ALA A 40 -0.46 -32.68 -24.15
N PRO A 41 0.81 -32.42 -23.77
CA PRO A 41 1.32 -31.05 -23.56
C PRO A 41 1.37 -30.21 -24.83
N ALA A 42 1.11 -28.91 -24.66
CA ALA A 42 1.09 -27.90 -25.72
C ALA A 42 2.49 -27.64 -26.35
N PRO A 43 2.58 -27.40 -27.68
CA PRO A 43 3.78 -26.88 -28.30
C PRO A 43 3.93 -25.35 -28.11
N PRO A 44 5.16 -24.80 -28.14
CA PRO A 44 5.41 -23.37 -27.99
C PRO A 44 5.06 -22.60 -29.27
N GLY A 45 4.03 -21.76 -29.20
CA GLY A 45 3.67 -20.82 -30.26
C GLY A 45 4.59 -19.60 -30.26
N LYS A 46 5.37 -19.43 -31.34
CA LYS A 46 6.09 -18.19 -31.66
C LYS A 46 5.10 -17.11 -32.14
N PRO A 47 5.31 -15.82 -31.79
CA PRO A 47 4.48 -14.74 -32.30
C PRO A 47 4.86 -14.42 -33.75
N SER A 48 3.87 -14.44 -34.64
CA SER A 48 4.01 -13.95 -36.02
C SER A 48 2.94 -12.89 -36.26
N HIS A 49 3.28 -11.65 -35.92
CA HIS A 49 2.56 -10.49 -36.41
C HIS A 49 2.99 -10.26 -37.86
N LYS A 50 2.06 -10.43 -38.81
CA LYS A 50 2.24 -9.89 -40.17
C LYS A 50 1.26 -8.74 -40.37
N ALA A 51 1.88 -7.65 -40.78
CA ALA A 51 1.37 -6.34 -41.09
C ALA A 51 0.08 -6.30 -41.90
N SER A 52 -0.73 -5.28 -41.60
CA SER A 52 -1.37 -4.45 -42.62
C SER A 52 -1.22 -2.98 -42.19
N VAL A 53 -0.63 -2.18 -43.07
CA VAL A 53 -0.47 -0.71 -43.07
C VAL A 53 -0.97 -0.32 -44.48
N PRO A 54 -1.69 0.79 -44.78
CA PRO A 54 -1.37 2.14 -44.29
C PRO A 54 -2.52 3.18 -44.15
N GLU A 55 -2.11 4.36 -43.67
CA GLU A 55 -2.54 5.72 -44.00
C GLU A 55 -3.98 6.20 -43.80
N SER A 56 -4.16 7.04 -42.79
CA SER A 56 -4.98 8.24 -42.89
C SER A 56 -4.34 9.34 -42.05
N GLU A 57 -3.57 10.21 -42.70
CA GLU A 57 -3.29 11.57 -42.23
C GLU A 57 -3.88 12.54 -43.28
N PRO A 58 -4.22 13.81 -42.95
CA PRO A 58 -4.19 14.48 -41.65
C PRO A 58 -5.51 15.23 -41.35
N GLY A 59 -6.03 15.09 -40.14
CA GLY A 59 -6.88 16.13 -39.55
C GLY A 59 -5.96 17.12 -38.84
N PRO A 60 -6.09 18.45 -39.02
CA PRO A 60 -5.31 19.38 -38.22
C PRO A 60 -5.53 19.05 -36.73
N PRO A 61 -4.50 19.08 -35.87
CA PRO A 61 -4.77 19.09 -34.45
C PRO A 61 -5.55 20.37 -34.20
N VAL A 62 -6.85 20.25 -33.95
CA VAL A 62 -7.56 21.23 -33.15
C VAL A 62 -6.84 21.21 -31.82
N VAL A 63 -5.82 22.07 -31.72
CA VAL A 63 -5.39 22.66 -30.49
C VAL A 63 -6.66 23.23 -29.87
N ARG A 64 -7.30 22.45 -29.01
CA ARG A 64 -8.11 23.07 -27.98
C ARG A 64 -7.10 23.85 -27.17
N ALA A 65 -7.02 25.14 -27.48
CA ALA A 65 -6.65 26.14 -26.50
C ALA A 65 -7.55 25.84 -25.30
N GLY A 66 -7.04 25.05 -24.36
CA GLY A 66 -7.67 24.90 -23.08
C GLY A 66 -7.73 26.31 -22.52
N ASP A 67 -8.94 26.74 -22.15
CA ASP A 67 -9.19 27.93 -21.37
C ASP A 67 -8.03 28.12 -20.39
N GLY A 68 -7.32 29.24 -20.52
CA GLY A 68 -6.26 29.67 -19.62
C GLY A 68 -6.83 30.02 -18.25
N ARG A 69 -7.50 29.07 -17.60
CA ARG A 69 -7.75 29.11 -16.18
C ARG A 69 -6.39 28.90 -15.53
N PRO A 70 -5.92 29.81 -14.67
CA PRO A 70 -4.73 29.57 -13.87
C PRO A 70 -4.86 28.21 -13.21
N GLN A 71 -4.04 27.24 -13.62
CA GLN A 71 -3.84 26.04 -12.81
C GLN A 71 -3.29 26.54 -11.48
N PRO A 72 -3.93 26.24 -10.34
CA PRO A 72 -3.38 26.61 -9.06
C PRO A 72 -1.99 25.96 -8.97
N SER A 73 -0.95 26.79 -9.06
CA SER A 73 0.38 26.35 -8.66
C SER A 73 0.28 25.93 -7.20
N PRO A 74 0.76 24.74 -6.81
CA PRO A 74 0.78 24.37 -5.41
C PRO A 74 1.52 25.49 -4.67
N SER A 75 0.89 26.08 -3.65
CA SER A 75 1.57 27.05 -2.80
C SER A 75 2.67 26.30 -2.06
N LEU A 76 3.91 26.42 -2.54
CA LEU A 76 5.10 25.70 -2.06
C LEU A 76 5.61 26.18 -0.69
N THR A 77 4.78 26.89 0.08
CA THR A 77 5.21 27.60 1.29
C THR A 77 4.79 26.89 2.59
N GLU A 78 3.99 25.82 2.51
CA GLU A 78 3.59 25.10 3.72
C GLU A 78 4.74 24.22 4.22
N THR A 79 5.14 24.44 5.47
CA THR A 79 6.17 23.67 6.17
C THR A 79 5.62 23.13 7.48
N ALA A 80 6.11 21.98 7.91
CA ALA A 80 5.76 21.37 9.18
C ALA A 80 6.95 20.61 9.78
N VAL A 81 6.83 20.24 11.05
CA VAL A 81 7.84 19.45 11.75
C VAL A 81 7.61 17.97 11.49
N LEU A 82 8.55 17.33 10.80
CA LEU A 82 8.60 15.88 10.65
C LEU A 82 9.09 15.23 11.96
N PRO A 83 8.29 14.37 12.62
CA PRO A 83 8.71 13.68 13.83
C PRO A 83 9.84 12.66 13.59
N GLY A 84 10.43 12.20 14.71
CA GLY A 84 11.27 10.99 14.76
C GLY A 84 10.44 9.73 14.63
N LEU A 85 10.63 9.01 13.53
CA LEU A 85 9.87 7.83 13.11
C LEU A 85 10.67 6.52 13.24
N VAL A 86 11.99 6.60 13.41
CA VAL A 86 12.86 5.43 13.59
C VAL A 86 12.44 4.61 14.81
N GLY A 87 12.38 3.29 14.65
CA GLY A 87 11.96 2.33 15.68
C GLY A 87 10.44 2.11 15.76
N GLN A 88 9.62 2.96 15.12
CA GLN A 88 8.17 2.78 15.12
C GLN A 88 7.74 1.64 14.19
N ASN A 89 6.54 1.10 14.45
CA ASN A 89 5.82 0.31 13.47
C ASN A 89 5.58 1.13 12.19
N LEU A 90 5.70 0.53 11.01
CA LEU A 90 5.55 1.26 9.73
C LEU A 90 4.17 1.92 9.60
N ASP A 91 3.12 1.31 10.14
CA ASP A 91 1.80 1.94 10.13
C ASP A 91 1.75 3.20 10.99
N ALA A 92 2.16 3.09 12.25
CA ALA A 92 2.21 4.21 13.18
C ALA A 92 3.09 5.35 12.65
N ALA A 93 4.22 5.02 12.01
CA ALA A 93 5.11 6.00 11.41
C ALA A 93 4.44 6.77 10.25
N ARG A 94 3.69 6.08 9.39
CA ARG A 94 2.96 6.70 8.28
C ARG A 94 1.82 7.57 8.78
N GLU A 95 1.10 7.13 9.80
CA GLU A 95 0.06 7.93 10.45
C GLU A 95 0.67 9.18 11.09
N ALA A 96 1.78 9.06 11.81
CA ALA A 96 2.46 10.18 12.44
C ALA A 96 2.98 11.21 11.42
N ALA A 97 3.55 10.77 10.30
CA ALA A 97 3.95 11.67 9.21
C ALA A 97 2.75 12.42 8.61
N ARG A 98 1.64 11.71 8.33
CA ARG A 98 0.42 12.33 7.80
C ARG A 98 -0.23 13.29 8.78
N ALA A 99 -0.27 12.94 10.06
CA ALA A 99 -0.77 13.82 11.11
C ALA A 99 0.06 15.10 11.25
N ALA A 100 1.35 15.05 10.89
CA ALA A 100 2.23 16.22 10.82
C ALA A 100 2.11 17.01 9.49
N GLY A 101 1.23 16.62 8.57
CA GLY A 101 0.99 17.32 7.30
C GLY A 101 1.75 16.75 6.09
N PHE A 102 2.57 15.72 6.25
CA PHE A 102 3.29 15.10 5.14
C PHE A 102 2.38 14.12 4.39
N SER A 103 2.00 14.48 3.17
CA SER A 103 0.98 13.75 2.39
C SER A 103 1.49 12.46 1.73
N THR A 104 2.80 12.31 1.56
CA THR A 104 3.43 11.25 0.75
C THR A 104 4.46 10.41 1.53
N PRO A 105 4.10 9.74 2.64
CA PRO A 105 5.01 8.82 3.29
C PRO A 105 5.16 7.52 2.48
N THR A 106 6.34 7.30 1.91
CA THR A 106 6.72 6.08 1.20
C THR A 106 7.52 5.15 2.10
N SER A 107 7.70 3.91 1.67
CA SER A 107 8.63 3.01 2.36
C SER A 107 9.18 1.96 1.42
N HIS A 108 10.32 1.41 1.83
CA HIS A 108 10.98 0.31 1.13
C HIS A 108 11.58 -0.70 2.14
N ASP A 109 11.86 -1.90 1.64
CA ASP A 109 12.57 -2.94 2.38
C ASP A 109 14.07 -2.65 2.36
N ALA A 110 14.61 -2.32 3.53
CA ALA A 110 16.01 -1.96 3.71
C ALA A 110 16.93 -3.20 3.72
N SER A 111 16.40 -4.42 3.85
CA SER A 111 17.24 -5.63 3.87
C SER A 111 17.87 -5.95 2.51
N GLY A 112 17.44 -5.28 1.44
CA GLY A 112 17.87 -5.57 0.06
C GLY A 112 17.16 -6.78 -0.56
N GLU A 113 16.26 -7.45 0.16
CA GLU A 113 15.53 -8.62 -0.36
C GLU A 113 14.37 -8.24 -1.29
N GLY A 114 14.06 -6.95 -1.45
CA GLY A 114 13.03 -6.47 -2.38
C GLY A 114 11.61 -6.92 -2.04
N ARG A 115 11.33 -7.20 -0.76
CA ARG A 115 10.04 -7.76 -0.34
C ARG A 115 8.95 -6.69 -0.38
N ARG A 116 7.75 -7.10 -0.81
CA ARG A 116 6.57 -6.24 -0.74
C ARG A 116 6.01 -6.17 0.68
N GLN A 117 5.72 -4.97 1.15
CA GLN A 117 5.21 -4.70 2.50
C GLN A 117 3.69 -4.85 2.57
N ILE A 118 3.15 -6.04 2.25
CA ILE A 118 1.70 -6.30 2.17
C ILE A 118 1.01 -6.11 3.54
N SER A 119 1.63 -6.61 4.61
CA SER A 119 1.18 -6.36 5.98
C SER A 119 2.14 -5.39 6.66
N VAL A 120 1.89 -4.09 6.49
CA VAL A 120 2.73 -3.00 7.02
C VAL A 120 2.89 -3.06 8.54
N ARG A 121 1.96 -3.71 9.25
CA ARG A 121 2.03 -3.95 10.70
C ARG A 121 3.18 -4.88 11.11
N HIS A 122 3.75 -5.67 10.19
CA HIS A 122 4.88 -6.56 10.47
C HIS A 122 6.26 -5.93 10.16
N TRP A 123 6.29 -4.63 9.93
CA TRP A 123 7.49 -3.87 9.59
C TRP A 123 7.77 -2.77 10.62
N LYS A 124 9.04 -2.49 10.83
CA LYS A 124 9.53 -1.37 11.66
C LYS A 124 10.39 -0.44 10.83
N VAL A 125 10.39 0.85 11.17
CA VAL A 125 11.24 1.86 10.53
C VAL A 125 12.65 1.74 11.08
N CYS A 126 13.62 1.62 10.18
CA CYS A 126 15.04 1.56 10.48
C CYS A 126 15.76 2.88 10.21
N ALA A 127 15.34 3.59 9.16
CA ALA A 127 15.78 4.95 8.87
C ALA A 127 14.64 5.74 8.23
N GLN A 128 14.75 7.06 8.28
CA GLN A 128 13.83 7.96 7.59
C GLN A 128 14.62 8.99 6.78
N THR A 129 14.06 9.38 5.65
CA THR A 129 14.52 10.52 4.86
C THR A 129 13.33 11.40 4.52
N PRO A 130 13.35 12.71 4.81
CA PRO A 130 14.43 13.42 5.51
C PRO A 130 14.48 13.09 7.01
N LEU A 131 15.58 13.51 7.65
CA LEU A 131 15.73 13.44 9.10
C LEU A 131 14.67 14.31 9.81
N PRO A 132 14.36 14.04 11.09
CA PRO A 132 13.41 14.82 11.86
C PRO A 132 13.75 16.31 11.84
N GLY A 133 12.72 17.16 11.74
CA GLY A 133 12.89 18.62 11.65
C GLY A 133 11.86 19.29 10.74
N THR A 134 12.04 20.58 10.50
CA THR A 134 11.11 21.37 9.67
C THR A 134 11.39 21.16 8.19
N HIS A 135 10.37 20.79 7.44
CA HIS A 135 10.45 20.54 6.00
C HIS A 135 9.20 21.04 5.27
N PRO A 136 9.27 21.28 3.94
CA PRO A 136 8.07 21.51 3.15
C PRO A 136 7.16 20.27 3.17
N THR A 137 5.85 20.43 3.38
CA THR A 137 4.91 19.31 3.57
C THR A 137 4.64 18.47 2.31
N HIS A 138 5.02 18.99 1.15
CA HIS A 138 4.84 18.32 -0.15
C HIS A 138 5.97 17.35 -0.53
N ILE A 139 7.06 17.29 0.25
CA ILE A 139 8.15 16.36 -0.03
C ILE A 139 7.76 14.93 0.38
N ALA A 140 8.34 13.95 -0.32
CA ALA A 140 8.23 12.55 0.07
C ALA A 140 8.99 12.30 1.38
N VAL A 141 8.36 11.53 2.26
CA VAL A 141 9.00 10.98 3.47
C VAL A 141 9.24 9.51 3.22
N ASP A 142 10.48 9.13 2.94
CA ASP A 142 10.86 7.75 2.73
C ASP A 142 11.25 7.05 4.04
N LEU A 143 10.62 5.92 4.29
CA LEU A 143 10.86 5.08 5.46
C LEU A 143 11.56 3.79 5.02
N ALA A 144 12.84 3.66 5.34
CA ALA A 144 13.58 2.42 5.19
C ALA A 144 13.15 1.47 6.31
N THR A 145 12.79 0.21 6.00
CA THR A 145 12.20 -0.70 6.98
C THR A 145 12.80 -2.10 6.97
N ALA A 146 12.65 -2.82 8.08
CA ALA A 146 12.90 -4.25 8.17
C ALA A 146 11.69 -4.95 8.80
N ARG A 147 11.62 -6.28 8.72
CA ARG A 147 10.63 -7.03 9.52
C ARG A 147 10.88 -6.79 10.99
N ILE A 148 9.82 -6.82 11.81
CA ILE A 148 9.93 -6.56 13.25
C ILE A 148 10.96 -7.50 13.93
N SER A 149 10.99 -8.77 13.52
CA SER A 149 11.89 -9.81 14.03
C SER A 149 13.33 -9.73 13.49
N GLU A 150 13.60 -8.88 12.50
CA GLU A 150 14.92 -8.73 11.88
C GLU A 150 15.64 -7.50 12.43
N PRO A 151 16.98 -7.49 12.55
CA PRO A 151 17.71 -6.28 12.88
C PRO A 151 17.57 -5.23 11.76
N CYS A 152 17.77 -3.96 12.13
CA CYS A 152 17.88 -2.92 11.12
C CYS A 152 19.24 -2.99 10.42
N PRO A 153 19.29 -2.94 9.08
CA PRO A 153 20.54 -2.86 8.34
C PRO A 153 21.19 -1.48 8.56
N GLY A 154 22.51 -1.46 8.62
CA GLY A 154 23.34 -0.27 8.91
C GLY A 154 24.16 0.15 7.70
#